data_AF-A0A914R5P2-F1
#
_entry.id   AF-A0A914R5P2-F1
#
_cell.length_a   1.000
_cell.length_b   1.000
_cell.length_c   1.000
_cell.angle_alpha   90.00
_cell.angle_beta   90.00
_cell.angle_gamma   90.00
#
_symmetry.space_group_name_H-M   'P 1'
#
loop_
_entity.id
_entity.type
_entity.pdbx_description
1 polymer ?
#
loop_
_entity_poly.entity_id
_entity_poly.type
_entity_poly.pdbx_seq_one_letter_code
_entity_poly.pdbx_strand_id
1 'polypeptide(L)' 'MLAGQVALVTGASRGIGRGIALQLGKAGATVYITGRAPEQQDKALTRLLKSPSLDETASE' A
#
# COMPACT_ATOMS: atom_id res chain seq x y z
N MET A 1 16.77 -6.32 -0.05
CA MET A 1 15.80 -6.81 -1.04
C MET A 1 14.61 -7.38 -0.27
N LEU A 2 13.38 -6.99 -0.61
CA LEU A 2 12.15 -7.37 0.12
C LEU A 2 11.19 -8.23 -0.73
N ALA A 3 11.68 -8.80 -1.84
CA ALA A 3 10.89 -9.70 -2.68
C ALA A 3 10.29 -10.85 -1.86
N GLY A 4 8.99 -11.12 -2.06
CA GLY A 4 8.25 -12.16 -1.34
C GLY A 4 7.86 -11.79 0.10
N GLN A 5 8.19 -10.59 0.58
CA GLN A 5 7.72 -10.10 1.88
C GLN A 5 6.39 -9.38 1.74
N VAL A 6 5.55 -9.49 2.76
CA VAL A 6 4.27 -8.77 2.87
C VAL A 6 4.36 -7.73 3.98
N ALA A 7 3.92 -6.51 3.70
CA ALA A 7 3.89 -5.42 4.69
C ALA A 7 2.52 -4.73 4.74
N LEU A 8 2.08 -4.37 5.93
CA LEU A 8 0.92 -3.50 6.16
C LEU A 8 1.39 -2.13 6.62
N VAL A 9 0.98 -1.07 5.92
CA VAL A 9 1.31 0.32 6.29
C VAL A 9 0.04 1.07 6.66
N THR A 10 -0.05 1.51 7.91
CA THR A 10 -1.13 2.36 8.40
C THR A 10 -0.79 3.84 8.19
N GLY A 11 -1.80 4.70 8.06
CA GLY A 11 -1.58 6.13 7.80
C GLY A 11 -0.94 6.41 6.44
N ALA A 12 -1.09 5.50 5.48
CA ALA A 12 -0.39 5.54 4.19
C ALA A 12 -0.98 6.53 3.17
N SER A 13 -2.11 7.18 3.49
CA SER A 13 -2.79 8.10 2.58
C SER A 13 -1.95 9.35 2.25
N ARG A 14 -0.98 9.73 3.10
CA ARG A 14 -0.14 10.94 2.92
C ARG A 14 1.13 10.90 3.76
N GLY A 15 1.98 11.91 3.58
CA GLY A 15 3.15 12.16 4.44
C GLY A 15 4.12 10.98 4.48
N ILE A 16 4.65 10.71 5.68
CA ILE A 16 5.68 9.68 5.90
C ILE A 16 5.16 8.28 5.57
N GLY A 17 3.92 7.94 5.98
CA GLY A 17 3.32 6.64 5.69
C GLY A 17 3.27 6.32 4.20
N ARG A 18 2.91 7.31 3.38
CA ARG A 18 2.95 7.20 1.90
C ARG A 18 4.37 6.94 1.39
N GLY A 19 5.35 7.68 1.90
CA GLY A 19 6.76 7.52 1.53
C GLY A 19 7.28 6.12 1.85
N ILE A 20 6.94 5.59 3.04
CA ILE A 20 7.32 4.23 3.46
C ILE A 20 6.69 3.19 2.53
N ALA A 21 5.39 3.26 2.27
CA ALA A 21 4.70 2.31 1.40
C ALA A 21 5.33 2.25 0.00
N LEU A 22 5.67 3.42 -0.57
CA LEU A 22 6.35 3.53 -1.86
C LEU A 22 7.73 2.87 -1.86
N GLN A 23 8.54 3.09 -0.83
CA GLN A 23 9.89 2.51 -0.78
C GLN A 23 9.86 0.99 -0.54
N LEU A 24 8.92 0.51 0.27
CA LEU A 24 8.72 -0.94 0.47
C LEU A 24 8.32 -1.64 -0.84
N GLY A 25 7.39 -1.06 -1.60
CA GLY A 25 7.00 -1.58 -2.91
C GLY A 25 8.16 -1.55 -3.92
N LYS A 26 8.92 -0.45 -3.98
CA LYS A 26 10.13 -0.35 -4.81
C LYS A 26 11.20 -1.38 -4.44
N ALA A 27 11.30 -1.74 -3.16
CA ALA A 27 12.20 -2.78 -2.68
C ALA A 27 11.69 -4.22 -2.95
N GLY A 28 10.48 -4.37 -3.51
CA GLY A 28 9.91 -5.64 -3.97
C GLY A 28 8.89 -6.28 -3.02
N ALA A 29 8.47 -5.61 -1.95
CA ALA A 29 7.45 -6.13 -1.06
C ALA A 29 6.05 -6.02 -1.68
N THR A 30 5.16 -6.95 -1.32
CA THR A 30 3.71 -6.76 -1.45
C THR A 30 3.25 -5.86 -0.31
N VAL A 31 2.59 -4.73 -0.62
CA VAL A 31 2.28 -3.71 0.39
C VAL A 31 0.80 -3.41 0.44
N TYR A 32 0.16 -3.76 1.54
CA TYR A 32 -1.19 -3.34 1.87
C TYR A 32 -1.17 -2.02 2.62
N ILE A 33 -2.15 -1.15 2.35
CA ILE A 33 -2.20 0.18 2.92
C ILE A 33 -3.58 0.47 3.54
N THR A 34 -3.59 1.18 4.66
CA THR A 34 -4.84 1.63 5.30
C THR A 34 -4.76 3.08 5.80
N GLY A 35 -5.94 3.72 5.88
CA GLY A 35 -6.13 5.09 6.34
C GLY A 35 -7.63 5.40 6.53
N ARG A 36 -7.95 6.53 7.16
CA ARG A 36 -9.33 6.90 7.55
C ARG A 36 -10.25 7.31 6.41
N ALA A 37 -9.71 7.57 5.22
CA ALA A 37 -10.47 8.04 4.06
C ALA A 37 -10.17 7.15 2.85
N PRO A 38 -10.95 6.07 2.64
CA PRO A 38 -10.78 5.18 1.48
C PRO A 38 -10.99 5.92 0.15
N GLU A 39 -11.89 6.90 0.13
CA GLU A 39 -12.20 7.70 -1.07
C GLU A 39 -11.04 8.62 -1.50
N GLN A 40 -10.14 8.94 -0.57
CA GLN A 40 -8.90 9.69 -0.83
C GLN A 40 -7.68 8.78 -0.98
N GLN A 41 -7.85 7.45 -1.06
CA GLN A 41 -6.74 6.59 -1.45
C GLN A 41 -6.25 7.02 -2.83
N ASP A 42 -4.98 7.41 -2.86
CA ASP A 42 -4.30 7.86 -4.06
C ASP A 42 -4.29 6.70 -5.06
N LYS A 43 -5.18 6.76 -6.06
CA LYS A 43 -5.29 5.73 -7.11
C LYS A 43 -3.96 5.51 -7.83
N ALA A 44 -3.07 6.52 -7.85
CA ALA A 44 -1.73 6.37 -8.39
C ALA A 44 -0.86 5.49 -7.49
N LEU A 45 -0.99 5.60 -6.16
CA LEU A 45 -0.29 4.74 -5.20
C LEU A 45 -0.73 3.28 -5.33
N THR A 46 -2.03 3.02 -5.39
CA THR A 46 -2.58 1.65 -5.55
C THR A 46 -2.09 1.01 -6.85
N ARG A 47 -2.09 1.76 -7.97
CA ARG A 47 -1.53 1.28 -9.25
C ARG A 47 -0.04 1.00 -9.18
N LEU A 48 0.73 1.87 -8.52
CA LEU A 48 2.18 1.74 -8.44
C LEU A 48 2.60 0.53 -7.61
N LEU A 49 1.85 0.25 -6.53
CA LEU A 49 2.09 -0.88 -5.64
C LEU A 49 1.50 -2.18 -6.18
N LYS A 50 0.76 -2.15 -7.31
CA LYS A 50 0.03 -3.30 -7.90
C LYS A 50 -0.76 -4.11 -6.86
N SER A 51 -1.18 -3.45 -5.78
CA SER A 51 -1.79 -4.11 -4.64
C SER A 51 -3.29 -3.83 -4.73
N PRO A 52 -4.15 -4.86 -4.73
CA PRO A 52 -5.59 -4.67 -4.58
C PRO A 52 -5.87 -3.90 -3.28
N SER A 53 -7.02 -3.24 -3.21
CA SER A 53 -7.45 -2.66 -1.94
C SER A 53 -7.56 -3.76 -0.86
N LEU A 54 -7.49 -3.37 0.42
CA LEU A 54 -7.68 -4.32 1.51
C LEU A 54 -9.03 -5.03 1.40
N ASP A 55 -10.08 -4.33 0.97
CA ASP A 55 -11.42 -4.88 0.78
C ASP A 55 -11.46 -5.90 -0.37
N GLU A 56 -10.77 -5.62 -1.49
CA GLU A 56 -10.62 -6.58 -2.60
C GLU A 56 -9.85 -7.82 -2.17
N THR A 57 -8.80 -7.65 -1.37
CA THR A 57 -7.98 -8.77 -0.86
C THR A 57 -8.75 -9.63 0.14
N ALA A 58 -9.58 -9.02 0.98
CA ALA A 58 -10.36 -9.73 1.98
C ALA A 58 -11.55 -10.51 1.39
N SER A 59 -11.85 -10.29 0.10
CA SER A 59 -12.95 -10.92 -0.64
C SER A 59 -12.52 -12.15 -1.45
N GLU A 60 -11.22 -12.44 -1.52
CA GLU A 60 -10.63 -13.66 -2.12
C GLU A 60 -10.27 -14.71 -1.04
#